data_AF-A0A1R0WDN6-F1
#
_entry.id   AF-A0A1R0WDN6-F1
#
_cell.length_a   1.000
_cell.length_b   1.000
_cell.length_c   1.000
_cell.angle_alpha   90.00
_cell.angle_beta   90.00
_cell.angle_gamma   90.00
#
_symmetry.space_group_name_H-M   'P 1'
#
loop_
_entity.id
_entity.type
_entity.pdbx_description
1 polymer ?
#
loop_
_entity_poly.entity_id
_entity_poly.type
_entity_poly.pdbx_seq_one_letter_code
_entity_poly.pdbx_strand_id
1 'polypeptide(L)'
;MREIDQHHAVKEFLDQVCSQVRAKRMHTDIRDELKNHIEERMEDLQQEGYSVDISAEAAIKEMGTPLQIGKSLDQAHRPSTDWKLILLIFMFTAMGLFAAFNAQSMALSSPLFADHLIRTAFHTVIGLIFFICFYFIQYLIFKNYSQFIFTTTLFLMAFAIGFGIQVNGMRGYLALGFFSFNIMYISVPILLFGLAGMKPAREWSKRETLTQMIYRGVIPAALYVTSGSVTSLMLYLLGFLVLTWTTRKSVQQFAIFALLSLVAAASYLYFHADYMVARFQTYLNPTGEGAHVTGITIEAIRSAGWFGHGFAAINTSLPYIHNDSILTYLFYCYGWSFALVLGLFITLLLHRMWTLQKSIRDSYGKLIVTLVVFYFGIRLVWSLLSAIGFLPMISINIPFIGYGGTAQIVDLAAIGLLLSVYRYKNMIPSLSESISLPMK
;
A
#
# COMPACT_ATOMS: atom_id res chain seq x y z
N MET A 1 -21.79 37.39 -9.74
CA MET A 1 -21.26 36.87 -11.03
C MET A 1 -20.32 37.95 -11.52
N ARG A 2 -19.00 37.70 -11.61
CA ARG A 2 -18.01 38.75 -11.88
C ARG A 2 -18.12 39.18 -13.36
N GLU A 3 -17.91 40.45 -13.68
CA GLU A 3 -18.05 40.98 -15.06
C GLU A 3 -17.16 40.26 -16.09
N ILE A 4 -16.01 39.73 -15.67
CA ILE A 4 -15.09 38.96 -16.51
C ILE A 4 -15.65 37.60 -16.97
N ASP A 5 -16.60 37.01 -16.24
CA ASP A 5 -17.26 35.76 -16.67
C ASP A 5 -18.03 35.92 -18.00
N GLN A 6 -18.33 37.16 -18.38
CA GLN A 6 -19.08 37.49 -19.60
C GLN A 6 -18.18 37.93 -20.76
N HIS A 7 -16.88 38.13 -20.54
CA HIS A 7 -15.97 38.61 -21.59
C HIS A 7 -15.61 37.47 -22.56
N HIS A 8 -16.10 37.57 -23.80
CA HIS A 8 -15.93 36.52 -24.82
C HIS A 8 -14.46 36.16 -25.07
N ALA A 9 -13.57 37.17 -25.15
CA ALA A 9 -12.14 36.98 -25.40
C ALA A 9 -11.44 36.16 -24.31
N VAL A 10 -11.75 36.44 -23.03
CA VAL A 10 -11.18 35.69 -21.89
C VAL A 10 -11.64 34.25 -21.92
N LYS A 11 -12.94 34.01 -22.19
CA LYS A 11 -13.49 32.66 -22.28
C LYS A 11 -12.84 31.86 -23.41
N GLU A 12 -12.71 32.44 -24.59
CA GLU A 12 -12.08 31.80 -25.74
C GLU A 12 -10.61 31.48 -25.48
N PHE A 13 -9.86 32.42 -24.89
CA PHE A 13 -8.48 32.20 -24.46
C PHE A 13 -8.36 30.99 -23.52
N LEU A 14 -9.19 30.94 -22.47
CA LEU A 14 -9.19 29.85 -21.49
C LEU A 14 -9.57 28.50 -22.13
N ASP A 15 -10.54 28.49 -23.05
CA ASP A 15 -10.95 27.29 -23.79
C ASP A 15 -9.80 26.78 -24.68
N GLN A 16 -9.10 27.68 -25.37
CA GLN A 16 -7.93 27.33 -26.18
C GLN A 16 -6.78 26.78 -25.32
N VAL A 17 -6.47 27.38 -24.18
CA VAL A 17 -5.44 26.86 -23.25
C VAL A 17 -5.83 25.46 -22.76
N CYS A 18 -7.07 25.29 -22.26
CA CYS A 18 -7.54 24.01 -21.73
C CYS A 18 -7.59 22.90 -22.79
N SER A 19 -7.85 23.24 -24.06
CA SER A 19 -7.84 22.29 -25.17
C SER A 19 -6.49 21.59 -25.35
N GLN A 20 -5.39 22.24 -24.96
CA GLN A 20 -4.04 21.69 -25.04
C GLN A 20 -3.66 20.83 -23.83
N VAL A 21 -4.41 20.93 -22.71
CA VAL A 21 -4.12 20.24 -21.45
C VAL A 21 -4.89 18.93 -21.38
N ARG A 22 -4.19 17.78 -21.40
CA ARG A 22 -4.83 16.45 -21.31
C ARG A 22 -5.41 16.15 -19.93
N ALA A 23 -4.87 16.79 -18.89
CA ALA A 23 -5.34 16.64 -17.52
C ALA A 23 -6.67 17.38 -17.32
N LYS A 24 -7.76 16.84 -17.88
CA LYS A 24 -9.11 17.43 -17.82
C LYS A 24 -9.57 17.78 -16.40
N ARG A 25 -9.09 17.03 -15.41
CA ARG A 25 -9.40 17.28 -13.98
C ARG A 25 -8.81 18.58 -13.45
N MET A 26 -7.72 19.06 -14.05
CA MET A 26 -7.10 20.34 -13.70
C MET A 26 -7.73 21.51 -14.46
N HIS A 27 -8.66 21.28 -15.38
CA HIS A 27 -9.22 22.36 -16.20
C HIS A 27 -9.92 23.41 -15.34
N THR A 28 -10.66 23.02 -14.31
CA THR A 28 -11.29 24.00 -13.40
C THR A 28 -10.24 24.85 -12.69
N ASP A 29 -9.25 24.22 -12.05
CA ASP A 29 -8.21 24.93 -11.32
C ASP A 29 -7.36 25.83 -12.24
N ILE A 30 -6.97 25.33 -13.42
CA ILE A 30 -6.23 26.09 -14.43
C ILE A 30 -7.04 27.30 -14.89
N ARG A 31 -8.35 27.13 -15.13
CA ARG A 31 -9.21 28.24 -15.53
C ARG A 31 -9.29 29.27 -14.41
N ASP A 32 -9.50 28.86 -13.18
CA ASP A 32 -9.62 29.76 -12.05
C ASP A 32 -8.31 30.53 -11.81
N GLU A 33 -7.15 29.87 -11.89
CA GLU A 33 -5.83 30.50 -11.74
C GLU A 33 -5.54 31.51 -12.85
N LEU A 34 -5.68 31.10 -14.12
CA LEU A 34 -5.47 31.99 -15.25
C LEU A 34 -6.47 33.15 -15.27
N LYS A 35 -7.72 32.89 -14.89
CA LYS A 35 -8.74 33.92 -14.77
C LYS A 35 -8.40 34.93 -13.68
N ASN A 36 -7.94 34.49 -12.51
CA ASN A 36 -7.53 35.39 -11.43
C ASN A 36 -6.34 36.27 -11.87
N HIS A 37 -5.36 35.72 -12.60
CA HIS A 37 -4.26 36.53 -13.14
C HIS A 37 -4.72 37.55 -14.18
N ILE A 38 -5.65 37.18 -15.06
CA ILE A 38 -6.24 38.12 -16.02
C ILE A 38 -7.06 39.19 -15.29
N GLU A 39 -7.83 38.81 -14.28
CA GLU A 39 -8.60 39.72 -13.41
C GLU A 39 -7.69 40.77 -12.76
N GLU A 40 -6.62 40.33 -12.09
CA GLU A 40 -5.63 41.20 -11.45
C GLU A 40 -5.01 42.19 -12.44
N ARG A 41 -4.62 41.73 -13.64
CA ARG A 41 -4.08 42.60 -14.69
C ARG A 41 -5.09 43.58 -15.27
N MET A 42 -6.35 43.16 -15.41
CA MET A 42 -7.40 44.04 -15.88
C MET A 42 -7.68 45.16 -14.87
N GLU A 43 -7.65 44.85 -13.58
CA GLU A 43 -7.81 45.83 -12.50
C GLU A 43 -6.69 46.88 -12.51
N ASP A 44 -5.42 46.45 -12.70
CA ASP A 44 -4.28 47.36 -12.85
C ASP A 44 -4.50 48.36 -14.01
N LEU A 45 -4.87 47.86 -15.19
CA LEU A 45 -5.10 48.69 -16.39
C LEU A 45 -6.32 49.62 -16.24
N GLN A 46 -7.38 49.16 -15.57
CA GLN A 46 -8.53 50.03 -15.32
C GLN A 46 -8.19 51.18 -14.36
N GLN A 47 -7.30 50.97 -13.38
CA GLN A 47 -6.81 52.05 -12.52
C GLN A 47 -5.99 53.09 -13.30
N GLU A 48 -5.31 52.67 -14.37
CA GLU A 48 -4.62 53.57 -15.31
C GLU A 48 -5.58 54.31 -16.26
N GLY A 49 -6.88 54.02 -16.21
CA GLY A 49 -7.93 54.71 -16.96
C GLY A 49 -8.33 54.03 -18.28
N TYR A 50 -7.87 52.80 -18.55
CA TYR A 50 -8.31 52.04 -19.71
C TYR A 50 -9.74 51.50 -19.54
N SER A 51 -10.50 51.43 -20.64
CA SER A 51 -11.82 50.81 -20.66
C SER A 51 -11.73 49.29 -20.49
N VAL A 52 -12.76 48.68 -19.91
CA VAL A 52 -12.84 47.23 -19.63
C VAL A 52 -12.45 46.35 -20.82
N ASP A 53 -12.95 46.62 -22.03
CA ASP A 53 -12.65 45.83 -23.23
C ASP A 53 -11.16 45.88 -23.62
N ILE A 54 -10.58 47.07 -23.59
CA ILE A 54 -9.15 47.31 -23.89
C ILE A 54 -8.28 46.62 -22.83
N SER A 55 -8.67 46.73 -21.55
CA SER A 55 -7.97 46.07 -20.45
C SER A 55 -7.98 44.54 -20.60
N ALA A 56 -9.09 43.95 -21.05
CA ALA A 56 -9.20 42.51 -21.28
C ALA A 56 -8.28 42.03 -22.41
N GLU A 57 -8.28 42.71 -23.55
CA GLU A 57 -7.42 42.35 -24.68
C GLU A 57 -5.93 42.52 -24.34
N ALA A 58 -5.58 43.60 -23.65
CA ALA A 58 -4.21 43.86 -23.20
C ALA A 58 -3.74 42.82 -22.19
N ALA A 59 -4.55 42.49 -21.17
CA ALA A 59 -4.22 41.47 -20.19
C ALA A 59 -4.00 40.09 -20.84
N ILE A 60 -4.86 39.68 -21.78
CA ILE A 60 -4.69 38.42 -22.54
C ILE A 60 -3.39 38.45 -23.35
N LYS A 61 -3.07 39.57 -23.99
CA LYS A 61 -1.85 39.72 -24.79
C LYS A 61 -0.59 39.56 -23.94
N GLU A 62 -0.60 40.07 -22.71
CA GLU A 62 0.50 39.89 -21.75
C GLU A 62 0.66 38.45 -21.24
N MET A 63 -0.42 37.70 -21.13
CA MET A 63 -0.35 36.27 -20.76
C MET A 63 0.45 35.45 -21.78
N GLY A 64 0.48 35.89 -23.04
CA GLY A 64 1.15 35.22 -24.14
C GLY A 64 0.21 34.31 -24.95
N THR A 65 0.76 33.40 -25.74
CA THR A 65 -0.06 32.59 -26.66
C THR A 65 -0.75 31.42 -25.94
N PRO A 66 -2.06 31.19 -26.18
CA PRO A 66 -2.80 30.07 -25.58
C PRO A 66 -2.14 28.71 -25.81
N LEU A 67 -1.54 28.52 -26.99
CA LEU A 67 -0.87 27.29 -27.37
C LEU A 67 0.38 27.01 -26.52
N GLN A 68 1.20 28.03 -26.24
CA GLN A 68 2.42 27.88 -25.45
C GLN A 68 2.09 27.61 -23.98
N ILE A 69 1.16 28.39 -23.42
CA ILE A 69 0.67 28.23 -22.03
C ILE A 69 0.02 26.85 -21.87
N GLY A 70 -0.85 26.47 -22.80
CA GLY A 70 -1.50 25.16 -22.76
C GLY A 70 -0.51 23.99 -22.81
N LYS A 71 0.56 24.09 -23.62
CA LYS A 71 1.61 23.06 -23.68
C LYS A 71 2.46 23.01 -22.41
N SER A 72 2.81 24.14 -21.80
CA SER A 72 3.56 24.17 -20.55
C SER A 72 2.75 23.59 -19.39
N LEU A 73 1.45 23.92 -19.32
CA LEU A 73 0.52 23.38 -18.33
C LEU A 73 0.25 21.88 -18.53
N ASP A 74 0.14 21.39 -19.78
CA ASP A 74 0.04 19.95 -20.04
C ASP A 74 1.27 19.20 -19.53
N GLN A 75 2.48 19.74 -19.76
CA GLN A 75 3.71 19.13 -19.27
C GLN A 75 3.77 19.14 -17.73
N ALA A 76 3.35 20.23 -17.10
CA ALA A 76 3.32 20.34 -15.65
C ALA A 76 2.35 19.34 -15.01
N HIS A 77 1.15 19.18 -15.57
CA HIS A 77 0.06 18.39 -14.99
C HIS A 77 -0.12 16.99 -15.60
N ARG A 78 0.81 16.51 -16.44
CA ARG A 78 0.67 15.21 -17.10
C ARG A 78 0.62 14.05 -16.08
N PRO A 79 -0.33 13.11 -16.20
CA PRO A 79 -0.32 11.90 -15.39
C PRO A 79 0.96 11.10 -15.66
N SER A 80 1.70 10.77 -14.61
CA SER A 80 2.94 10.01 -14.70
C SER A 80 2.73 8.53 -14.33
N THR A 81 3.50 7.61 -14.90
CA THR A 81 3.40 6.18 -14.57
C THR A 81 4.77 5.62 -14.28
N ASP A 82 4.89 4.91 -13.18
CA ASP A 82 6.14 4.23 -12.83
C ASP A 82 6.20 2.84 -13.47
N TRP A 83 6.63 2.79 -14.72
CA TRP A 83 6.77 1.54 -15.46
C TRP A 83 7.76 0.56 -14.81
N LYS A 84 8.78 1.05 -14.11
CA LYS A 84 9.76 0.19 -13.42
C LYS A 84 9.10 -0.56 -12.27
N LEU A 85 8.27 0.13 -11.49
CA LEU A 85 7.52 -0.54 -10.42
C LEU A 85 6.51 -1.54 -10.98
N ILE A 86 5.78 -1.20 -12.03
CA ILE A 86 4.83 -2.12 -12.68
C ILE A 86 5.54 -3.39 -13.16
N LEU A 87 6.70 -3.24 -13.82
CA LEU A 87 7.50 -4.37 -14.29
C LEU A 87 7.94 -5.28 -13.14
N LEU A 88 8.43 -4.71 -12.04
CA LEU A 88 8.84 -5.48 -10.86
C LEU A 88 7.64 -6.25 -10.28
N ILE A 89 6.49 -5.61 -10.10
CA ILE A 89 5.28 -6.26 -9.57
C ILE A 89 4.79 -7.37 -10.49
N PHE A 90 4.86 -7.17 -11.81
CA PHE A 90 4.54 -8.20 -12.78
C PHE A 90 5.49 -9.40 -12.69
N MET A 91 6.80 -9.16 -12.56
CA MET A 91 7.80 -10.22 -12.37
C MET A 91 7.56 -11.01 -11.08
N PHE A 92 7.25 -10.34 -9.97
CA PHE A 92 6.91 -10.98 -8.70
C PHE A 92 5.62 -11.81 -8.79
N THR A 93 4.61 -11.28 -9.48
CA THR A 93 3.32 -11.99 -9.69
C THR A 93 3.51 -13.21 -10.59
N ALA A 94 4.31 -13.09 -11.66
CA ALA A 94 4.68 -14.21 -12.51
C ALA A 94 5.48 -15.28 -11.74
N MET A 95 6.38 -14.86 -10.85
CA MET A 95 7.09 -15.76 -9.94
C MET A 95 6.12 -16.50 -9.01
N GLY A 96 5.08 -15.83 -8.50
CA GLY A 96 4.04 -16.47 -7.70
C GLY A 96 3.24 -17.53 -8.47
N LEU A 97 2.86 -17.25 -9.71
CA LEU A 97 2.21 -18.24 -10.58
C LEU A 97 3.15 -19.42 -10.88
N PHE A 98 4.43 -19.15 -11.13
CA PHE A 98 5.44 -20.18 -11.31
C PHE A 98 5.61 -21.04 -10.05
N ALA A 99 5.64 -20.43 -8.86
CA ALA A 99 5.72 -21.13 -7.60
C ALA A 99 4.49 -22.03 -7.36
N ALA A 100 3.30 -21.53 -7.65
CA ALA A 100 2.06 -22.32 -7.60
C ALA A 100 2.07 -23.48 -8.59
N PHE A 101 2.57 -23.26 -9.82
CA PHE A 101 2.73 -24.32 -10.82
C PHE A 101 3.74 -25.38 -10.39
N ASN A 102 4.87 -24.97 -9.80
CA ASN A 102 5.90 -25.87 -9.30
C ASN A 102 5.38 -26.74 -8.14
N ALA A 103 4.72 -26.12 -7.16
CA ALA A 103 4.09 -26.83 -6.05
C ALA A 103 2.96 -27.77 -6.52
N GLN A 104 2.14 -27.35 -7.50
CA GLN A 104 1.15 -28.22 -8.11
C GLN A 104 1.78 -29.36 -8.92
N SER A 105 2.95 -29.17 -9.52
CA SER A 105 3.61 -30.26 -10.27
C SER A 105 4.13 -31.36 -9.35
N MET A 106 4.39 -31.04 -8.07
CA MET A 106 4.61 -32.02 -7.01
C MET A 106 3.32 -32.81 -6.65
N ALA A 107 2.13 -32.29 -6.99
CA ALA A 107 0.80 -32.86 -6.69
C ALA A 107 0.49 -34.19 -7.37
N LEU A 108 1.24 -34.58 -8.41
CA LEU A 108 1.11 -35.92 -9.01
C LEU A 108 1.28 -37.05 -7.95
N SER A 109 1.81 -36.69 -6.77
CA SER A 109 2.00 -37.53 -5.57
C SER A 109 0.98 -37.30 -4.44
N SER A 110 0.10 -36.27 -4.47
CA SER A 110 -0.90 -35.99 -3.42
C SER A 110 -2.09 -35.14 -3.91
N PRO A 111 -3.36 -35.60 -3.76
CA PRO A 111 -4.57 -34.88 -4.21
C PRO A 111 -4.78 -33.50 -3.59
N LEU A 112 -4.12 -33.19 -2.46
CA LEU A 112 -4.26 -31.92 -1.74
C LEU A 112 -3.77 -30.71 -2.55
N PHE A 113 -2.92 -30.93 -3.56
CA PHE A 113 -2.32 -29.89 -4.37
C PHE A 113 -3.01 -29.70 -5.74
N ALA A 114 -4.05 -30.49 -6.02
CA ALA A 114 -4.90 -30.26 -7.19
C ALA A 114 -5.48 -28.83 -7.16
N ASP A 115 -5.55 -28.18 -8.32
CA ASP A 115 -6.11 -26.84 -8.54
C ASP A 115 -5.38 -25.65 -7.92
N HIS A 116 -4.20 -25.81 -7.31
CA HIS A 116 -3.47 -24.68 -6.71
C HIS A 116 -3.15 -23.57 -7.71
N LEU A 117 -2.67 -23.92 -8.90
CA LEU A 117 -2.39 -22.94 -9.95
C LEU A 117 -3.67 -22.22 -10.38
N ILE A 118 -4.77 -22.95 -10.59
CA ILE A 118 -6.06 -22.37 -11.02
C ILE A 118 -6.56 -21.39 -9.96
N ARG A 119 -6.48 -21.76 -8.68
CA ARG A 119 -6.85 -20.88 -7.57
C ARG A 119 -5.94 -19.66 -7.52
N THR A 120 -4.62 -19.80 -7.56
CA THR A 120 -3.70 -18.65 -7.56
C THR A 120 -3.96 -17.73 -8.76
N ALA A 121 -4.16 -18.29 -9.95
CA ALA A 121 -4.48 -17.52 -11.15
C ALA A 121 -5.80 -16.75 -11.00
N PHE A 122 -6.84 -17.36 -10.44
CA PHE A 122 -8.12 -16.71 -10.17
C PHE A 122 -7.95 -15.49 -9.25
N HIS A 123 -7.24 -15.64 -8.13
CA HIS A 123 -6.96 -14.51 -7.22
C HIS A 123 -6.07 -13.45 -7.85
N THR A 124 -5.11 -13.87 -8.68
CA THR A 124 -4.24 -12.96 -9.44
C THR A 124 -5.07 -12.09 -10.38
N VAL A 125 -6.00 -12.67 -11.14
CA VAL A 125 -6.88 -11.94 -12.05
C VAL A 125 -7.75 -10.94 -11.30
N ILE A 126 -8.38 -11.35 -10.20
CA ILE A 126 -9.17 -10.44 -9.36
C ILE A 126 -8.29 -9.32 -8.80
N GLY A 127 -7.11 -9.65 -8.29
CA GLY A 127 -6.16 -8.66 -7.78
C GLY A 127 -5.70 -7.68 -8.85
N LEU A 128 -5.48 -8.13 -10.09
CA LEU A 128 -5.15 -7.26 -11.22
C LEU A 128 -6.30 -6.32 -11.58
N ILE A 129 -7.55 -6.78 -11.50
CA ILE A 129 -8.72 -5.91 -11.67
C ILE A 129 -8.69 -4.79 -10.60
N PHE A 130 -8.51 -5.14 -9.33
CA PHE A 130 -8.41 -4.13 -8.26
C PHE A 130 -7.20 -3.21 -8.42
N PHE A 131 -6.04 -3.74 -8.83
CA PHE A 131 -4.85 -2.94 -9.14
C PHE A 131 -5.18 -1.86 -10.19
N ILE A 132 -5.84 -2.25 -11.29
CA ILE A 132 -6.21 -1.33 -12.38
C ILE A 132 -7.24 -0.30 -11.87
N CYS A 133 -8.27 -0.75 -11.15
CA CYS A 133 -9.28 0.12 -10.56
C CYS A 133 -8.65 1.19 -9.66
N PHE A 134 -7.87 0.78 -8.65
CA PHE A 134 -7.24 1.70 -7.72
C PHE A 134 -6.20 2.60 -8.37
N TYR A 135 -5.50 2.13 -9.40
CA TYR A 135 -4.55 2.94 -10.17
C TYR A 135 -5.20 4.17 -10.82
N PHE A 136 -6.43 4.02 -11.32
CA PHE A 136 -7.15 5.12 -11.98
C PHE A 136 -7.98 5.98 -11.03
N ILE A 137 -8.39 5.47 -9.86
CA ILE A 137 -9.08 6.27 -8.84
C ILE A 137 -8.11 7.25 -8.19
N GLN A 138 -8.49 8.52 -8.06
CA GLN A 138 -7.64 9.52 -7.41
C GLN A 138 -7.54 9.27 -5.91
N TYR A 139 -6.32 9.09 -5.42
CA TYR A 139 -6.09 8.76 -4.02
C TYR A 139 -6.63 9.83 -3.05
N LEU A 140 -6.64 11.11 -3.46
CA LEU A 140 -7.14 12.23 -2.64
C LEU A 140 -8.62 12.09 -2.24
N ILE A 141 -9.43 11.38 -3.03
CA ILE A 141 -10.84 11.12 -2.70
C ILE A 141 -10.92 10.40 -1.34
N PHE A 142 -10.04 9.43 -1.10
CA PHE A 142 -10.03 8.66 0.15
C PHE A 142 -9.66 9.48 1.38
N LYS A 143 -8.99 10.64 1.22
CA LYS A 143 -8.65 11.54 2.33
C LYS A 143 -9.92 12.03 3.05
N ASN A 144 -10.93 12.45 2.29
CA ASN A 144 -12.18 12.98 2.84
C ASN A 144 -13.03 11.90 3.52
N TYR A 145 -12.88 10.64 3.09
CA TYR A 145 -13.59 9.50 3.66
C TYR A 145 -12.75 8.70 4.67
N SER A 146 -11.57 9.17 5.04
CA SER A 146 -10.61 8.39 5.83
C SER A 146 -11.15 7.90 7.17
N GLN A 147 -11.89 8.75 7.90
CA GLN A 147 -12.53 8.35 9.16
C GLN A 147 -13.67 7.34 8.96
N PHE A 148 -14.45 7.50 7.89
CA PHE A 148 -15.52 6.57 7.53
C PHE A 148 -14.93 5.20 7.17
N ILE A 149 -13.92 5.17 6.30
CA ILE A 149 -13.20 3.94 5.90
C ILE A 149 -12.63 3.22 7.12
N PHE A 150 -11.96 3.95 8.02
CA PHE A 150 -11.39 3.39 9.24
C PHE A 150 -12.47 2.76 10.13
N THR A 151 -13.54 3.50 10.43
CA THR A 151 -14.63 3.04 11.32
C THR A 151 -15.38 1.84 10.73
N THR A 152 -15.72 1.89 9.44
CA THR A 152 -16.39 0.78 8.76
C THR A 152 -15.51 -0.47 8.74
N THR A 153 -14.19 -0.32 8.63
CA THR A 153 -13.25 -1.45 8.71
C THR A 153 -13.26 -2.09 10.10
N LEU A 154 -13.29 -1.29 11.18
CA LEU A 154 -13.42 -1.82 12.55
C LEU A 154 -14.73 -2.58 12.74
N PHE A 155 -15.84 -2.04 12.22
CA PHE A 155 -17.13 -2.72 12.26
C PHE A 155 -17.08 -4.03 11.49
N LEU A 156 -16.49 -4.05 10.29
CA LEU A 156 -16.34 -5.26 9.49
C LEU A 156 -15.47 -6.32 10.19
N MET A 157 -14.39 -5.90 10.87
CA MET A 157 -13.57 -6.79 11.69
C MET A 157 -14.40 -7.40 12.83
N ALA A 158 -15.12 -6.59 13.60
CA ALA A 158 -15.96 -7.06 14.70
C ALA A 158 -17.06 -8.02 14.20
N PHE A 159 -17.70 -7.67 13.08
CA PHE A 159 -18.68 -8.52 12.42
C PHE A 159 -18.07 -9.88 12.02
N ALA A 160 -16.87 -9.89 11.43
CA ALA A 160 -16.19 -11.11 11.04
C ALA A 160 -15.75 -11.96 12.24
N ILE A 161 -15.43 -11.36 13.39
CA ILE A 161 -15.15 -12.11 14.62
C ILE A 161 -16.42 -12.79 15.14
N GLY A 162 -17.56 -12.08 15.12
CA GLY A 162 -18.82 -12.57 15.69
C GLY A 162 -19.57 -13.57 14.81
N PHE A 163 -19.54 -13.36 13.49
CA PHE A 163 -20.35 -14.11 12.51
C PHE A 163 -19.53 -14.86 11.45
N GLY A 164 -18.21 -14.65 11.42
CA GLY A 164 -17.33 -15.35 10.49
C GLY A 164 -17.02 -16.78 10.91
N ILE A 165 -16.39 -17.52 10.01
CA ILE A 165 -15.87 -18.87 10.26
C ILE A 165 -14.46 -18.81 10.87
N GLN A 166 -14.10 -19.87 11.59
CA GLN A 166 -12.76 -20.06 12.13
C GLN A 166 -11.95 -20.96 11.19
N VAL A 167 -10.76 -20.52 10.78
CA VAL A 167 -9.83 -21.29 9.94
C VAL A 167 -8.49 -21.34 10.66
N ASN A 168 -7.97 -22.54 10.91
CA ASN A 168 -6.70 -22.77 11.61
C ASN A 168 -6.59 -22.03 12.95
N GLY A 169 -7.67 -22.03 13.74
CA GLY A 169 -7.72 -21.35 15.03
C GLY A 169 -7.98 -19.84 14.95
N MET A 170 -7.89 -19.21 13.77
CA MET A 170 -8.12 -17.77 13.58
C MET A 170 -9.57 -17.47 13.22
N ARG A 171 -10.20 -16.52 13.93
CA ARG A 171 -11.53 -15.98 13.61
C ARG A 171 -11.39 -14.78 12.66
N GLY A 172 -12.44 -14.49 11.89
CA GLY A 172 -12.45 -13.34 10.99
C GLY A 172 -12.46 -13.68 9.50
N TYR A 173 -12.78 -14.94 9.14
CA TYR A 173 -13.03 -15.31 7.75
C TYR A 173 -14.51 -15.15 7.43
N LEU A 174 -14.84 -14.42 6.37
CA LEU A 174 -16.20 -14.36 5.83
C LEU A 174 -16.30 -15.25 4.59
N ALA A 175 -17.15 -16.28 4.65
CA ALA A 175 -17.41 -17.17 3.54
C ALA A 175 -18.52 -16.62 2.64
N LEU A 176 -18.26 -16.58 1.34
CA LEU A 176 -19.17 -16.22 0.26
C LEU A 176 -19.25 -17.42 -0.71
N GLY A 177 -20.01 -18.45 -0.32
CA GLY A 177 -20.18 -19.68 -1.09
C GLY A 177 -18.85 -20.37 -1.37
N PHE A 178 -18.36 -20.25 -2.61
CA PHE A 178 -17.15 -20.91 -3.10
C PHE A 178 -15.83 -20.24 -2.69
N PHE A 179 -15.88 -19.07 -2.03
CA PHE A 179 -14.69 -18.34 -1.61
C PHE A 179 -14.80 -17.79 -0.19
N SER A 180 -13.67 -17.56 0.48
CA SER A 180 -13.62 -16.98 1.83
C SER A 180 -12.61 -15.83 1.92
N PHE A 181 -13.00 -14.73 2.55
CA PHE A 181 -12.17 -13.55 2.74
C PHE A 181 -11.63 -13.48 4.17
N ASN A 182 -10.32 -13.37 4.34
CA ASN A 182 -9.74 -13.03 5.63
C ASN A 182 -9.84 -11.52 5.88
N ILE A 183 -10.79 -11.11 6.72
CA ILE A 183 -11.05 -9.70 7.02
C ILE A 183 -9.91 -9.06 7.82
N MET A 184 -9.27 -9.83 8.72
CA MET A 184 -8.12 -9.34 9.50
C MET A 184 -6.92 -9.03 8.62
N TYR A 185 -6.79 -9.72 7.50
CA TYR A 185 -5.73 -9.45 6.55
C TYR A 185 -6.05 -8.20 5.72
N ILE A 186 -7.29 -8.10 5.20
CA ILE A 186 -7.78 -6.95 4.43
C ILE A 186 -7.70 -5.66 5.25
N SER A 187 -8.00 -5.73 6.55
CA SER A 187 -8.10 -4.56 7.41
C SER A 187 -6.77 -3.82 7.58
N VAL A 188 -5.62 -4.50 7.56
CA VAL A 188 -4.32 -3.87 7.84
C VAL A 188 -4.03 -2.70 6.91
N PRO A 189 -3.93 -2.88 5.57
CA PRO A 189 -3.66 -1.75 4.68
C PRO A 189 -4.78 -0.72 4.69
N ILE A 190 -6.05 -1.12 4.80
CA ILE A 190 -7.18 -0.18 4.81
C ILE A 190 -7.16 0.72 6.05
N LEU A 191 -6.92 0.15 7.24
CA LEU A 191 -6.80 0.94 8.47
C LEU A 191 -5.59 1.87 8.38
N LEU A 192 -4.44 1.41 7.91
CA LEU A 192 -3.25 2.26 7.74
C LEU A 192 -3.52 3.42 6.75
N PHE A 193 -4.24 3.18 5.66
CA PHE A 193 -4.65 4.22 4.72
C PHE A 193 -5.65 5.21 5.32
N GLY A 194 -6.64 4.72 6.06
CA GLY A 194 -7.58 5.56 6.78
C GLY A 194 -6.83 6.46 7.78
N LEU A 195 -5.92 5.89 8.56
CA LEU A 195 -5.13 6.65 9.52
C LEU A 195 -4.29 7.76 8.88
N ALA A 196 -3.72 7.52 7.68
CA ALA A 196 -2.91 8.50 6.97
C ALA A 196 -3.70 9.75 6.57
N GLY A 197 -5.01 9.64 6.32
CA GLY A 197 -5.84 10.77 5.89
C GLY A 197 -6.62 11.44 7.03
N MET A 198 -6.61 10.85 8.22
CA MET A 198 -7.22 11.43 9.42
C MET A 198 -6.34 12.52 10.04
N LYS A 199 -6.94 13.34 10.93
CA LYS A 199 -6.24 14.40 11.69
C LYS A 199 -4.93 13.87 12.29
N PRO A 200 -3.76 14.48 11.99
CA PRO A 200 -2.45 13.99 12.41
C PRO A 200 -2.22 14.19 13.92
N ALA A 201 -1.36 13.36 14.53
CA ALA A 201 -1.17 13.34 15.98
C ALA A 201 -0.68 14.67 16.58
N ARG A 202 0.07 15.47 15.81
CA ARG A 202 0.56 16.80 16.21
C ARG A 202 -0.55 17.82 16.48
N GLU A 203 -1.70 17.64 15.85
CA GLU A 203 -2.84 18.56 15.91
C GLU A 203 -3.87 18.16 17.00
N TRP A 204 -3.63 17.06 17.72
CA TRP A 204 -4.54 16.63 18.78
C TRP A 204 -4.40 17.51 20.02
N SER A 205 -5.54 17.84 20.63
CA SER A 205 -5.59 18.39 21.98
C SER A 205 -5.23 17.32 23.03
N LYS A 206 -4.94 17.74 24.27
CA LYS A 206 -4.66 16.80 25.37
C LYS A 206 -5.82 15.82 25.61
N ARG A 207 -7.06 16.29 25.53
CA ARG A 207 -8.27 15.46 25.69
C ARG A 207 -8.46 14.53 24.49
N GLU A 208 -8.29 15.04 23.27
CA GLU A 208 -8.38 14.23 22.06
C GLU A 208 -7.32 13.13 22.02
N THR A 209 -6.14 13.37 22.59
CA THR A 209 -5.03 12.40 22.57
C THR A 209 -5.45 11.05 23.13
N LEU A 210 -6.10 11.03 24.30
CA LEU A 210 -6.56 9.78 24.91
C LEU A 210 -7.66 9.10 24.06
N THR A 211 -8.64 9.86 23.58
CA THR A 211 -9.73 9.31 22.75
C THR A 211 -9.18 8.73 21.44
N GLN A 212 -8.28 9.43 20.76
CA GLN A 212 -7.65 8.97 19.53
C GLN A 212 -6.70 7.79 19.79
N MET A 213 -6.07 7.70 20.96
CA MET A 213 -5.29 6.53 21.38
C MET A 213 -6.15 5.28 21.51
N ILE A 214 -7.29 5.38 22.19
CA ILE A 214 -8.20 4.24 22.36
C ILE A 214 -8.75 3.84 21.00
N TYR A 215 -9.27 4.82 20.26
CA TYR A 215 -9.93 4.58 18.98
C TYR A 215 -8.98 4.06 17.88
N ARG A 216 -7.79 4.63 17.74
CA ARG A 216 -6.83 4.27 16.69
C ARG A 216 -5.80 3.22 17.12
N GLY A 217 -5.56 3.03 18.41
CA GLY A 217 -4.57 2.07 18.91
C GLY A 217 -5.23 0.85 19.53
N VAL A 218 -5.97 1.07 20.62
CA VAL A 218 -6.47 -0.02 21.48
C VAL A 218 -7.56 -0.84 20.80
N ILE A 219 -8.56 -0.22 20.17
CA ILE A 219 -9.69 -0.95 19.55
C ILE A 219 -9.21 -1.90 18.43
N PRO A 220 -8.44 -1.48 17.42
CA PRO A 220 -7.95 -2.38 16.39
C PRO A 220 -7.07 -3.50 16.96
N ALA A 221 -6.22 -3.17 17.94
CA ALA A 221 -5.36 -4.15 18.58
C ALA A 221 -6.17 -5.21 19.33
N ALA A 222 -7.18 -4.81 20.10
CA ALA A 222 -8.09 -5.73 20.78
C ALA A 222 -8.80 -6.65 19.79
N LEU A 223 -9.32 -6.12 18.67
CA LEU A 223 -9.96 -6.94 17.64
C LEU A 223 -9.01 -7.97 17.03
N TYR A 224 -7.75 -7.60 16.74
CA TYR A 224 -6.77 -8.58 16.26
C TYR A 224 -6.42 -9.64 17.30
N VAL A 225 -6.25 -9.24 18.57
CA VAL A 225 -6.02 -10.19 19.68
C VAL A 225 -7.17 -11.18 19.79
N THR A 226 -8.41 -10.69 19.80
CA THR A 226 -9.62 -11.54 19.86
C THR A 226 -9.75 -12.44 18.64
N SER A 227 -9.30 -12.00 17.47
CA SER A 227 -9.31 -12.82 16.25
C SER A 227 -8.24 -13.93 16.25
N GLY A 228 -7.21 -13.81 17.08
CA GLY A 228 -6.02 -14.67 17.04
C GLY A 228 -5.03 -14.31 15.92
N SER A 229 -5.20 -13.17 15.23
CA SER A 229 -4.36 -12.77 14.09
C SER A 229 -3.13 -11.97 14.49
N VAL A 230 -2.08 -12.67 14.92
CA VAL A 230 -0.79 -12.08 15.36
C VAL A 230 -0.12 -11.28 14.27
N THR A 231 -0.07 -11.81 13.06
CA THR A 231 0.58 -11.18 11.92
C THR A 231 -0.06 -9.83 11.63
N SER A 232 -1.40 -9.77 11.58
CA SER A 232 -2.12 -8.51 11.33
C SER A 232 -1.96 -7.51 12.48
N LEU A 233 -1.98 -7.99 13.74
CA LEU A 233 -1.69 -7.16 14.91
C LEU A 233 -0.31 -6.51 14.79
N MET A 234 0.72 -7.31 14.51
CA MET A 234 2.10 -6.85 14.39
C MET A 234 2.24 -5.81 13.28
N LEU A 235 1.74 -6.10 12.08
CA LEU A 235 1.83 -5.19 10.94
C LEU A 235 1.08 -3.87 11.21
N TYR A 236 -0.09 -3.96 11.83
CA TYR A 236 -0.87 -2.78 12.18
C TYR A 236 -0.17 -1.91 13.23
N LEU A 237 0.28 -2.50 14.35
CA LEU A 237 0.95 -1.77 15.42
C LEU A 237 2.23 -1.11 14.92
N LEU A 238 3.04 -1.84 14.15
CA LEU A 238 4.27 -1.31 13.58
C LEU A 238 3.97 -0.16 12.59
N GLY A 239 2.96 -0.30 11.73
CA GLY A 239 2.55 0.78 10.82
C GLY A 239 1.98 1.99 11.57
N PHE A 240 1.23 1.76 12.64
CA PHE A 240 0.73 2.80 13.55
C PHE A 240 1.88 3.54 14.25
N LEU A 241 2.94 2.84 14.65
CA LEU A 241 4.14 3.47 15.21
C LEU A 241 4.89 4.32 14.18
N VAL A 242 5.00 3.87 12.93
CA VAL A 242 5.59 4.68 11.84
C VAL A 242 4.77 5.96 11.61
N LEU A 243 3.44 5.85 11.59
CA LEU A 243 2.56 7.01 11.42
C LEU A 243 2.66 7.99 12.60
N THR A 244 2.59 7.48 13.83
CA THR A 244 2.66 8.33 15.02
C THR A 244 4.04 8.96 15.16
N TRP A 245 5.12 8.26 14.79
CA TRP A 245 6.46 8.83 14.72
C TRP A 245 6.53 9.99 13.73
N THR A 246 6.01 9.82 12.52
CA THR A 246 6.05 10.83 11.46
C THR A 246 5.13 12.03 11.73
N THR A 247 4.06 11.84 12.49
CA THR A 247 3.06 12.88 12.78
C THR A 247 3.08 13.38 14.22
N ARG A 248 4.08 13.02 15.04
CA ARG A 248 4.15 13.35 16.48
C ARG A 248 4.20 14.84 16.77
N LYS A 249 3.58 15.26 17.88
CA LYS A 249 3.81 16.57 18.50
C LYS A 249 5.10 16.62 19.31
N SER A 250 5.34 15.56 20.09
CA SER A 250 6.48 15.44 21.01
C SER A 250 6.92 13.99 21.15
N VAL A 251 8.15 13.78 21.62
CA VAL A 251 8.70 12.43 21.87
C VAL A 251 7.93 11.72 23.00
N GLN A 252 7.43 12.46 24.00
CA GLN A 252 6.59 11.92 25.07
C GLN A 252 5.28 11.35 24.52
N GLN A 253 4.63 12.05 23.58
CA GLN A 253 3.41 11.56 22.93
C GLN A 253 3.68 10.24 22.19
N PHE A 254 4.81 10.16 21.48
CA PHE A 254 5.26 8.93 20.84
C PHE A 254 5.54 7.79 21.82
N ALA A 255 6.24 8.08 22.93
CA ALA A 255 6.54 7.08 23.95
C ALA A 255 5.26 6.46 24.54
N ILE A 256 4.20 7.25 24.74
CA ILE A 256 2.90 6.74 25.19
C ILE A 256 2.28 5.81 24.13
N PHE A 257 2.31 6.18 22.84
CA PHE A 257 1.83 5.29 21.77
C PHE A 257 2.62 3.99 21.66
N ALA A 258 3.94 4.07 21.81
CA ALA A 258 4.82 2.92 21.84
C ALA A 258 4.48 2.00 23.02
N LEU A 259 4.32 2.57 24.22
CA LEU A 259 3.93 1.81 25.41
C LEU A 259 2.58 1.11 25.23
N LEU A 260 1.56 1.78 24.68
CA LEU A 260 0.26 1.16 24.42
C LEU A 260 0.36 0.01 23.41
N SER A 261 1.17 0.18 22.36
CA SER A 261 1.41 -0.88 21.38
C SER A 261 2.13 -2.08 22.02
N LEU A 262 3.08 -1.81 22.93
CA LEU A 262 3.75 -2.85 23.71
C LEU A 262 2.81 -3.55 24.67
N VAL A 263 1.90 -2.83 25.35
CA VAL A 263 0.88 -3.44 26.22
C VAL A 263 -0.07 -4.33 25.43
N ALA A 264 -0.47 -3.92 24.23
CA ALA A 264 -1.30 -4.74 23.35
C ALA A 264 -0.56 -6.01 22.86
N ALA A 265 0.73 -5.89 22.55
CA ALA A 265 1.55 -7.06 22.23
C ALA A 265 1.72 -7.98 23.45
N ALA A 266 1.96 -7.41 24.64
CA ALA A 266 2.12 -8.15 25.87
C ALA A 266 0.82 -8.86 26.31
N SER A 267 -0.34 -8.23 26.11
CA SER A 267 -1.63 -8.88 26.40
C SER A 267 -1.87 -10.07 25.47
N TYR A 268 -1.53 -9.96 24.18
CA TYR A 268 -1.55 -11.10 23.27
C TYR A 268 -0.67 -12.24 23.78
N LEU A 269 0.58 -11.93 24.13
CA LEU A 269 1.54 -12.90 24.67
C LEU A 269 1.04 -13.54 25.96
N TYR A 270 0.39 -12.80 26.84
CA TYR A 270 -0.15 -13.32 28.09
C TYR A 270 -1.27 -14.36 27.85
N PHE A 271 -2.23 -14.06 26.97
CA PHE A 271 -3.33 -14.98 26.66
C PHE A 271 -2.90 -16.21 25.84
N HIS A 272 -1.72 -16.15 25.21
CA HIS A 272 -1.20 -17.22 24.36
C HIS A 272 0.20 -17.67 24.79
N ALA A 273 0.52 -17.52 26.08
CA ALA A 273 1.88 -17.67 26.60
C ALA A 273 2.43 -19.06 26.31
N ASP A 274 1.65 -20.11 26.58
CA ASP A 274 2.09 -21.49 26.39
C ASP A 274 2.42 -21.78 24.91
N TYR A 275 1.58 -21.30 24.00
CA TYR A 275 1.79 -21.46 22.55
C TYR A 275 3.01 -20.66 22.06
N MET A 276 3.17 -19.42 22.51
CA MET A 276 4.29 -18.55 22.12
C MET A 276 5.62 -19.02 22.70
N VAL A 277 5.63 -19.47 23.96
CA VAL A 277 6.80 -20.04 24.62
C VAL A 277 7.21 -21.34 23.93
N ALA A 278 6.26 -22.23 23.62
CA ALA A 278 6.55 -23.43 22.82
C ALA A 278 7.14 -23.07 21.45
N ARG A 279 6.57 -22.09 20.73
CA ARG A 279 7.10 -21.58 19.44
C ARG A 279 8.50 -21.00 19.56
N PHE A 280 8.81 -20.31 20.64
CA PHE A 280 10.11 -19.70 20.85
C PHE A 280 11.17 -20.73 21.26
N GLN A 281 10.81 -21.66 22.15
CA GLN A 281 11.68 -22.77 22.55
C GLN A 281 12.01 -23.70 21.37
N THR A 282 11.02 -23.98 20.53
CA THR A 282 11.20 -24.78 19.30
C THR A 282 12.04 -24.07 18.25
N TYR A 283 12.03 -22.74 18.20
CA TYR A 283 12.96 -21.96 17.38
C TYR A 283 14.40 -22.00 17.93
N LEU A 284 14.58 -21.84 19.25
CA LEU A 284 15.90 -21.82 19.89
C LEU A 284 16.59 -23.19 19.94
N ASN A 285 15.81 -24.28 19.99
CA ASN A 285 16.33 -25.64 19.93
C ASN A 285 15.73 -26.40 18.73
N PRO A 286 16.26 -26.20 17.50
CA PRO A 286 15.76 -26.82 16.27
C PRO A 286 15.76 -28.36 16.27
N THR A 287 16.43 -28.99 17.24
CA THR A 287 16.56 -30.43 17.41
C THR A 287 15.71 -31.00 18.55
N GLY A 288 15.02 -30.15 19.33
CA GLY A 288 14.19 -30.57 20.45
C GLY A 288 12.80 -31.07 20.03
N GLU A 289 12.08 -31.72 20.96
CA GLU A 289 10.70 -32.13 20.74
C GLU A 289 9.82 -30.91 20.39
N GLY A 290 9.09 -30.98 19.28
CA GLY A 290 8.26 -29.89 18.75
C GLY A 290 8.96 -28.93 17.79
N ALA A 291 10.29 -28.99 17.63
CA ALA A 291 11.08 -28.10 16.77
C ALA A 291 11.14 -28.49 15.30
N HIS A 292 10.29 -29.42 14.91
CA HIS A 292 10.35 -30.12 13.62
C HIS A 292 10.32 -29.16 12.43
N VAL A 293 9.47 -28.13 12.44
CA VAL A 293 9.31 -27.22 11.28
C VAL A 293 10.57 -26.40 11.01
N THR A 294 11.19 -25.83 12.04
CA THR A 294 12.43 -25.05 11.91
C THR A 294 13.59 -25.95 11.50
N GLY A 295 13.70 -27.13 12.12
CA GLY A 295 14.72 -28.13 11.77
C GLY A 295 14.62 -28.58 10.30
N ILE A 296 13.41 -28.96 9.85
CA ILE A 296 13.14 -29.34 8.46
C ILE A 296 13.47 -28.19 7.50
N THR A 297 13.11 -26.96 7.84
CA THR A 297 13.41 -25.79 7.01
C THR A 297 14.91 -25.64 6.81
N ILE A 298 15.68 -25.69 7.89
CA ILE A 298 17.13 -25.59 7.85
C ILE A 298 17.73 -26.75 7.03
N GLU A 299 17.22 -27.96 7.21
CA GLU A 299 17.67 -29.15 6.47
C GLU A 299 17.38 -29.07 4.96
N ALA A 300 16.18 -28.61 4.58
CA ALA A 300 15.81 -28.40 3.18
C ALA A 300 16.74 -27.39 2.48
N ILE A 301 17.15 -26.35 3.19
CA ILE A 301 18.02 -25.32 2.62
C ILE A 301 19.47 -25.78 2.59
N ARG A 302 19.93 -26.49 3.62
CA ARG A 302 21.27 -27.09 3.66
C ARG A 302 21.48 -28.09 2.52
N SER A 303 20.47 -28.90 2.25
CA SER A 303 20.52 -29.88 1.14
C SER A 303 20.46 -29.21 -0.23
N ALA A 304 19.88 -28.02 -0.37
CA ALA A 304 19.61 -27.38 -1.67
C ALA A 304 20.87 -27.14 -2.54
N GLY A 305 22.04 -26.89 -1.95
CA GLY A 305 23.23 -26.51 -2.71
C GLY A 305 23.04 -25.25 -3.57
N TRP A 306 23.92 -25.01 -4.54
CA TRP A 306 23.87 -23.81 -5.38
C TRP A 306 22.76 -23.81 -6.44
N PHE A 307 22.37 -25.00 -6.92
CA PHE A 307 21.46 -25.18 -8.06
C PHE A 307 20.15 -25.90 -7.71
N GLY A 308 19.99 -26.35 -6.47
CA GLY A 308 18.77 -27.01 -6.02
C GLY A 308 18.64 -28.44 -6.52
N HIS A 309 17.46 -29.00 -6.27
CA HIS A 309 17.09 -30.38 -6.63
C HIS A 309 16.33 -30.49 -7.96
N GLY A 310 16.05 -29.37 -8.61
CA GLY A 310 15.32 -29.30 -9.87
C GLY A 310 13.83 -28.98 -9.72
N PHE A 311 13.17 -28.87 -10.87
CA PHE A 311 11.74 -28.53 -10.95
C PHE A 311 10.87 -29.61 -10.32
N ALA A 312 9.88 -29.21 -9.51
CA ALA A 312 8.94 -30.08 -8.82
C ALA A 312 9.60 -31.20 -7.98
N ALA A 313 10.80 -30.92 -7.43
CA ALA A 313 11.49 -31.87 -6.58
C ALA A 313 10.62 -32.25 -5.37
N ILE A 314 10.58 -33.53 -5.03
CA ILE A 314 9.74 -34.06 -3.97
C ILE A 314 10.38 -33.74 -2.62
N ASN A 315 9.66 -33.02 -1.76
CA ASN A 315 10.02 -32.82 -0.37
C ASN A 315 8.79 -33.00 0.51
N THR A 316 8.60 -34.21 1.04
CA THR A 316 7.44 -34.55 1.88
C THR A 316 7.58 -34.05 3.31
N SER A 317 8.78 -33.64 3.72
CA SER A 317 9.07 -33.18 5.08
C SER A 317 8.59 -31.74 5.28
N LEU A 318 8.67 -30.88 4.25
CA LEU A 318 8.29 -29.48 4.36
C LEU A 318 6.77 -29.31 4.59
N PRO A 319 6.34 -28.74 5.73
CA PRO A 319 4.93 -28.51 6.00
C PRO A 319 4.44 -27.28 5.23
N TYR A 320 3.16 -27.26 4.85
CA TYR A 320 2.50 -26.09 4.26
C TYR A 320 3.24 -25.46 3.06
N ILE A 321 3.84 -26.28 2.18
CA ILE A 321 4.58 -25.82 0.98
C ILE A 321 3.79 -24.80 0.16
N HIS A 322 2.47 -24.93 0.09
CA HIS A 322 1.64 -24.01 -0.67
C HIS A 322 1.67 -22.58 -0.10
N ASN A 323 1.77 -22.40 1.21
CA ASN A 323 1.67 -21.10 1.87
C ASN A 323 2.98 -20.73 2.59
N ASP A 324 3.09 -21.04 3.88
CA ASP A 324 4.15 -20.53 4.76
C ASP A 324 5.57 -21.00 4.34
N SER A 325 5.69 -22.16 3.70
CA SER A 325 6.98 -22.74 3.29
C SER A 325 7.28 -22.62 1.79
N ILE A 326 6.51 -21.86 1.02
CA ILE A 326 6.68 -21.78 -0.45
C ILE A 326 8.07 -21.28 -0.85
N LEU A 327 8.62 -20.30 -0.13
CA LEU A 327 9.97 -19.80 -0.42
C LEU A 327 11.04 -20.83 -0.09
N THR A 328 10.93 -21.48 1.07
CA THR A 328 11.83 -22.57 1.45
C THR A 328 11.81 -23.68 0.41
N TYR A 329 10.63 -24.03 -0.10
CA TYR A 329 10.47 -25.02 -1.16
C TYR A 329 11.11 -24.57 -2.48
N LEU A 330 10.96 -23.30 -2.88
CA LEU A 330 11.65 -22.78 -4.06
C LEU A 330 13.18 -22.80 -3.87
N PHE A 331 13.68 -22.49 -2.67
CA PHE A 331 15.11 -22.57 -2.37
C PHE A 331 15.62 -24.00 -2.42
N TYR A 332 14.85 -24.97 -1.92
CA TYR A 332 15.14 -26.39 -2.07
C TYR A 332 15.22 -26.82 -3.55
N CYS A 333 14.28 -26.36 -4.38
CA CYS A 333 14.21 -26.71 -5.80
C CYS A 333 15.31 -26.06 -6.66
N TYR A 334 15.66 -24.79 -6.40
CA TYR A 334 16.54 -24.00 -7.29
C TYR A 334 17.85 -23.52 -6.66
N GLY A 335 18.07 -23.79 -5.38
CA GLY A 335 19.32 -23.54 -4.68
C GLY A 335 19.58 -22.08 -4.32
N TRP A 336 20.78 -21.83 -3.79
CA TRP A 336 21.23 -20.51 -3.33
C TRP A 336 21.25 -19.45 -4.44
N SER A 337 21.49 -19.85 -5.70
CA SER A 337 21.49 -18.92 -6.83
C SER A 337 20.13 -18.24 -6.99
N PHE A 338 19.05 -19.01 -6.88
CA PHE A 338 17.68 -18.46 -6.92
C PHE A 338 17.39 -17.57 -5.71
N ALA A 339 17.82 -17.99 -4.51
CA ALA A 339 17.63 -17.19 -3.29
C ALA A 339 18.32 -15.81 -3.39
N LEU A 340 19.54 -15.75 -3.94
CA LEU A 340 20.27 -14.49 -4.16
C LEU A 340 19.57 -13.60 -5.19
N VAL A 341 19.12 -14.18 -6.31
CA VAL A 341 18.37 -13.44 -7.33
C VAL A 341 17.07 -12.90 -6.73
N LEU A 342 16.29 -13.72 -6.02
CA LEU A 342 15.07 -13.26 -5.37
C LEU A 342 15.35 -12.15 -4.34
N GLY A 343 16.41 -12.29 -3.53
CA GLY A 343 16.85 -11.27 -2.59
C GLY A 343 17.15 -9.93 -3.28
N LEU A 344 17.88 -9.97 -4.41
CA LEU A 344 18.14 -8.78 -5.23
C LEU A 344 16.85 -8.16 -5.76
N PHE A 345 15.91 -8.96 -6.27
CA PHE A 345 14.61 -8.47 -6.73
C PHE A 345 13.79 -7.82 -5.61
N ILE A 346 13.81 -8.39 -4.40
CA ILE A 346 13.16 -7.81 -3.22
C ILE A 346 13.81 -6.46 -2.87
N THR A 347 15.14 -6.38 -2.86
CA THR A 347 15.86 -5.13 -2.61
C THR A 347 15.53 -4.07 -3.66
N LEU A 348 15.49 -4.43 -4.95
CA LEU A 348 15.14 -3.52 -6.03
C LEU A 348 13.69 -3.01 -5.91
N LEU A 349 12.76 -3.88 -5.56
CA LEU A 349 11.35 -3.52 -5.33
C LEU A 349 11.22 -2.51 -4.18
N LEU A 350 11.79 -2.84 -3.01
CA LEU A 350 11.73 -1.97 -1.83
C LEU A 350 12.46 -0.64 -2.06
N HIS A 351 13.61 -0.68 -2.73
CA HIS A 351 14.33 0.53 -3.11
C HIS A 351 13.49 1.41 -4.04
N ARG A 352 12.85 0.81 -5.06
CA ARG A 352 12.00 1.58 -5.98
C ARG A 352 10.83 2.22 -5.24
N MET A 353 10.11 1.44 -4.44
CA MET A 353 8.99 1.97 -3.65
C MET A 353 9.45 3.08 -2.68
N TRP A 354 10.61 2.91 -2.03
CA TRP A 354 11.18 3.93 -1.14
C TRP A 354 11.54 5.21 -1.89
N THR A 355 12.15 5.12 -3.08
CA THR A 355 12.53 6.31 -3.85
C THR A 355 11.34 7.10 -4.38
N LEU A 356 10.17 6.47 -4.57
CA LEU A 356 8.96 7.14 -5.04
C LEU A 356 8.52 8.31 -4.16
N GLN A 357 8.69 8.16 -2.84
CA GLN A 357 8.30 9.17 -1.86
C GLN A 357 8.95 10.53 -2.10
N LYS A 358 10.17 10.55 -2.66
CA LYS A 358 10.94 11.78 -2.93
C LYS A 358 10.27 12.67 -3.97
N SER A 359 9.45 12.09 -4.85
CA SER A 359 8.76 12.81 -5.92
C SER A 359 7.36 13.28 -5.55
N ILE A 360 6.83 12.87 -4.39
CA ILE A 360 5.48 13.21 -3.94
C ILE A 360 5.58 14.49 -3.12
N ARG A 361 4.74 15.48 -3.40
CA ARG A 361 4.71 16.76 -2.67
C ARG A 361 3.71 16.76 -1.53
N ASP A 362 2.50 16.22 -1.77
CA ASP A 362 1.43 16.15 -0.78
C ASP A 362 1.75 15.22 0.40
N SER A 363 1.48 15.72 1.60
CA SER A 363 1.70 15.03 2.88
C SER A 363 0.90 13.74 2.99
N TYR A 364 -0.35 13.72 2.50
CA TYR A 364 -1.19 12.52 2.58
C TYR A 364 -0.61 11.40 1.70
N GLY A 365 -0.27 11.69 0.45
CA GLY A 365 0.38 10.77 -0.47
C GLY A 365 1.72 10.24 0.05
N LYS A 366 2.54 11.10 0.69
CA LYS A 366 3.79 10.66 1.34
C LYS A 366 3.54 9.65 2.45
N LEU A 367 2.52 9.87 3.29
CA LEU A 367 2.17 8.93 4.36
C LEU A 367 1.67 7.59 3.80
N ILE A 368 0.82 7.61 2.77
CA ILE A 368 0.37 6.39 2.08
C ILE A 368 1.60 5.60 1.60
N VAL A 369 2.48 6.22 0.82
CA VAL A 369 3.66 5.52 0.28
C VAL A 369 4.55 4.97 1.39
N THR A 370 4.80 5.75 2.45
CA THR A 370 5.58 5.29 3.61
C THR A 370 4.98 4.02 4.24
N LEU A 371 3.66 4.01 4.48
CA LEU A 371 2.97 2.89 5.10
C LEU A 371 2.91 1.66 4.18
N VAL A 372 2.73 1.85 2.87
CA VAL A 372 2.80 0.75 1.89
C VAL A 372 4.19 0.14 1.86
N VAL A 373 5.24 0.96 1.74
CA VAL A 373 6.63 0.48 1.74
C VAL A 373 6.92 -0.32 3.00
N PHE A 374 6.44 0.15 4.14
CA PHE A 374 6.61 -0.53 5.42
C PHE A 374 5.85 -1.86 5.50
N TYR A 375 4.58 -1.87 5.09
CA TYR A 375 3.72 -3.06 5.04
C TYR A 375 4.32 -4.17 4.18
N PHE A 376 4.78 -3.83 2.96
CA PHE A 376 5.45 -4.79 2.08
C PHE A 376 6.86 -5.14 2.56
N GLY A 377 7.61 -4.15 3.08
CA GLY A 377 8.97 -4.31 3.57
C GLY A 377 9.09 -5.35 4.67
N ILE A 378 8.27 -5.24 5.72
CA ILE A 378 8.26 -6.23 6.81
C ILE A 378 7.94 -7.61 6.25
N ARG A 379 6.90 -7.74 5.42
CA ARG A 379 6.46 -9.05 4.95
C ARG A 379 7.48 -9.71 4.02
N LEU A 380 8.05 -8.98 3.07
CA LEU A 380 9.06 -9.50 2.16
C LEU A 380 10.36 -9.88 2.89
N VAL A 381 10.85 -9.01 3.79
CA VAL A 381 12.08 -9.27 4.54
C VAL A 381 11.87 -10.41 5.53
N TRP A 382 10.75 -10.43 6.26
CA TRP A 382 10.46 -11.49 7.21
C TRP A 382 10.34 -12.84 6.49
N SER A 383 9.56 -12.92 5.41
CA SER A 383 9.42 -14.17 4.66
C SER A 383 10.74 -14.66 4.09
N LEU A 384 11.61 -13.77 3.60
CA LEU A 384 12.94 -14.14 3.13
C LEU A 384 13.79 -14.72 4.28
N LEU A 385 13.86 -14.01 5.41
CA LEU A 385 14.68 -14.42 6.56
C LEU A 385 14.15 -15.71 7.22
N SER A 386 12.84 -15.89 7.30
CA SER A 386 12.25 -17.14 7.80
C SER A 386 12.51 -18.30 6.85
N ALA A 387 12.49 -18.05 5.53
CA ALA A 387 12.80 -19.05 4.52
C ALA A 387 14.28 -19.42 4.46
N ILE A 388 15.18 -18.70 5.14
CA ILE A 388 16.59 -19.09 5.35
C ILE A 388 16.89 -19.55 6.78
N GLY A 389 15.87 -19.67 7.64
CA GLY A 389 16.01 -20.11 9.04
C GLY A 389 16.54 -19.05 10.02
N PHE A 390 16.68 -17.79 9.61
CA PHE A 390 17.15 -16.68 10.47
C PHE A 390 16.07 -16.07 11.35
N LEU A 391 14.80 -16.21 10.96
CA LEU A 391 13.63 -15.80 11.74
C LEU A 391 12.67 -16.97 11.91
N PRO A 392 11.85 -17.00 12.97
CA PRO A 392 10.84 -18.03 13.12
C PRO A 392 9.82 -17.97 11.98
N MET A 393 9.42 -19.14 11.48
CA MET A 393 8.36 -19.29 10.47
C MET A 393 7.00 -18.94 11.04
N ILE A 394 6.59 -17.67 11.00
CA ILE A 394 5.22 -17.26 11.32
C ILE A 394 4.37 -17.24 10.05
N SER A 395 3.05 -17.34 10.19
CA SER A 395 2.12 -17.27 9.06
C SER A 395 2.04 -15.85 8.49
N ILE A 396 3.05 -15.51 7.69
CA ILE A 396 3.13 -14.32 6.84
C ILE A 396 3.13 -14.79 5.41
N ASN A 397 2.05 -14.46 4.69
CA ASN A 397 2.04 -14.60 3.24
C ASN A 397 3.10 -13.68 2.63
N ILE A 398 4.03 -14.24 1.85
CA ILE A 398 4.94 -13.42 1.07
C ILE A 398 4.14 -12.66 -0.01
N PRO A 399 4.29 -11.33 -0.11
CA PRO A 399 3.60 -10.55 -1.12
C PRO A 399 3.84 -11.06 -2.54
N PHE A 400 2.77 -11.13 -3.34
CA PHE A 400 2.73 -11.52 -4.76
C PHE A 400 3.11 -12.98 -5.08
N ILE A 401 3.92 -13.64 -4.25
CA ILE A 401 4.44 -14.99 -4.49
C ILE A 401 3.61 -16.07 -3.77
N GLY A 402 3.15 -15.80 -2.55
CA GLY A 402 2.55 -16.81 -1.67
C GLY A 402 1.12 -17.18 -2.05
N TYR A 403 0.70 -18.41 -1.71
CA TYR A 403 -0.68 -18.85 -1.84
C TYR A 403 -1.55 -18.26 -0.71
N GLY A 404 -1.96 -17.02 -0.91
CA GLY A 404 -2.68 -16.26 0.10
C GLY A 404 -4.10 -15.86 -0.26
N GLY A 405 -4.61 -16.25 -1.43
CA GLY A 405 -5.96 -15.95 -1.92
C GLY A 405 -6.34 -14.47 -1.79
N THR A 406 -7.05 -14.13 -0.70
CA THR A 406 -7.35 -12.74 -0.29
C THR A 406 -6.10 -11.86 -0.23
N ALA A 407 -4.98 -12.39 0.26
CA ALA A 407 -3.74 -11.65 0.43
C ALA A 407 -3.20 -11.07 -0.86
N GLN A 408 -3.21 -11.87 -1.93
CA GLN A 408 -2.71 -11.45 -3.24
C GLN A 408 -3.59 -10.35 -3.86
N ILE A 409 -4.91 -10.45 -3.68
CA ILE A 409 -5.86 -9.42 -4.12
C ILE A 409 -5.57 -8.09 -3.42
N VAL A 410 -5.42 -8.13 -2.08
CA VAL A 410 -5.15 -6.97 -1.25
C VAL A 410 -3.79 -6.35 -1.59
N ASP A 411 -2.78 -7.16 -1.83
CA ASP A 411 -1.44 -6.71 -2.18
C ASP A 411 -1.42 -5.97 -3.53
N LEU A 412 -2.07 -6.54 -4.55
CA LEU A 412 -2.20 -5.90 -5.87
C LEU A 412 -3.04 -4.61 -5.79
N ALA A 413 -4.13 -4.61 -5.01
CA ALA A 413 -4.93 -3.41 -4.76
C ALA A 413 -4.11 -2.28 -4.10
N ALA A 414 -3.30 -2.62 -3.07
CA ALA A 414 -2.47 -1.66 -2.36
C ALA A 414 -1.38 -1.04 -3.26
N ILE A 415 -0.78 -1.82 -4.17
CA ILE A 415 0.14 -1.29 -5.17
C ILE A 415 -0.59 -0.40 -6.17
N GLY A 416 -1.80 -0.78 -6.62
CA GLY A 416 -2.64 0.06 -7.47
C GLY A 416 -2.85 1.44 -6.83
N LEU A 417 -3.16 1.48 -5.54
CA LEU A 417 -3.30 2.74 -4.80
C LEU A 417 -1.99 3.52 -4.70
N LEU A 418 -0.86 2.86 -4.42
CA LEU A 418 0.46 3.52 -4.42
C LEU A 418 0.78 4.14 -5.79
N LEU A 419 0.50 3.43 -6.88
CA LEU A 419 0.70 3.95 -8.23
C LEU A 419 -0.29 5.07 -8.57
N SER A 420 -1.50 5.07 -8.00
CA SER A 420 -2.40 6.22 -8.08
C SER A 420 -1.79 7.48 -7.44
N VAL A 421 -1.17 7.36 -6.26
CA VAL A 421 -0.44 8.49 -5.65
C VAL A 421 0.63 9.02 -6.60
N TYR A 422 1.42 8.13 -7.21
CA TYR A 422 2.43 8.54 -8.19
C TYR A 422 1.83 9.18 -9.45
N ARG A 423 0.69 8.67 -9.91
CA ARG A 423 -0.01 9.17 -11.11
C ARG A 423 -0.49 10.60 -10.94
N TYR A 424 -1.08 10.91 -9.79
CA TYR A 424 -1.72 12.20 -9.51
C TYR A 424 -0.81 13.20 -8.77
N LYS A 425 0.47 12.86 -8.54
CA LYS A 425 1.41 13.71 -7.76
C LYS A 425 1.62 15.14 -8.30
N ASN A 426 1.37 15.37 -9.59
CA ASN A 426 1.47 16.67 -10.25
C ASN A 426 0.11 17.35 -10.47
N MET A 427 -0.98 16.77 -9.96
CA MET A 427 -2.36 17.24 -10.11
C MET A 427 -2.93 17.59 -8.73
N ILE A 428 -2.23 18.48 -8.01
CA ILE A 428 -2.60 18.90 -6.66
C ILE A 428 -2.87 20.41 -6.72
N PRO A 429 -4.11 20.87 -6.46
CA PRO A 429 -4.51 22.27 -6.68
C PRO A 429 -3.70 23.30 -5.87
N SER A 430 -3.35 22.99 -4.61
CA SER A 430 -2.73 23.96 -3.69
C SER A 430 -1.20 24.12 -3.83
N LEU A 431 -0.59 23.58 -4.90
CA LEU A 431 0.86 23.66 -5.14
C LEU A 431 1.19 24.35 -6.48
N SER A 432 0.18 24.78 -7.24
CA SER A 432 0.36 25.49 -8.52
C SER A 432 0.80 26.95 -8.35
N GLU A 433 0.62 27.56 -7.16
CA GLU A 433 1.11 28.92 -6.81
C GLU A 433 2.62 29.14 -7.11
N SER A 434 3.40 28.07 -7.30
CA SER A 434 4.84 28.14 -7.57
C SER A 434 5.22 28.09 -9.06
N ILE A 435 4.28 27.90 -9.98
CA ILE A 435 4.55 27.96 -11.41
C ILE A 435 4.55 29.45 -11.79
N SER A 436 5.69 30.10 -11.56
CA SER A 436 6.01 31.36 -12.21
C SER A 436 5.90 31.14 -13.72
N LEU A 437 4.77 31.58 -14.29
CA LEU A 437 4.68 31.74 -15.73
C LEU A 437 5.87 32.61 -16.15
N PRO A 438 6.62 32.24 -17.20
CA PRO A 438 7.63 33.12 -17.74
C PRO A 438 6.91 34.35 -18.31
N MET A 439 6.68 35.35 -17.45
CA MET A 439 6.30 36.68 -17.88
C MET A 439 7.47 37.20 -18.71
N LYS A 440 7.21 37.44 -19.98
CA LYS A 440 8.19 37.92 -20.95
C LYS A 440 7.85 39.33 -21.36
#